data_AF-A0A1H1N708-F1
#
_entry.id   AF-A0A1H1N708-F1
#
_cell.length_a   1.000
_cell.length_b   1.000
_cell.length_c   1.000
_cell.angle_alpha   90.00
_cell.angle_beta   90.00
_cell.angle_gamma   90.00
#
_symmetry.space_group_name_H-M   'P 1'
#
loop_
_entity.id
_entity.type
_entity.pdbx_description
1 polymer ?
#
loop_
_entity_poly.entity_id
_entity_poly.type
_entity_poly.pdbx_seq_one_letter_code
_entity_poly.pdbx_strand_id
1 'polypeptide(L)'
;MLIYVLIATDRLEEKQEKKLRQNLPELQAALQAYAEANEANQVTLINDCESDDCEDWQLGISQPIKKHIQLNFPVNLFNDLAKKYQIDCEVGYIEDGEREPVSYFGKHEGQGEAFLIAEYLGL
;
A
#
# COMPACT_ATOMS: atom_id res chain seq x y z
N MET A 1 -4.29 0.28 -16.45
CA MET A 1 -4.98 -0.02 -15.19
C MET A 1 -4.49 0.97 -14.15
N LEU A 2 -5.37 1.47 -13.29
CA LEU A 2 -4.98 2.23 -12.11
C LEU A 2 -4.94 1.27 -10.94
N ILE A 3 -3.78 1.12 -10.29
CA ILE A 3 -3.66 0.29 -9.09
C ILE A 3 -3.61 1.15 -7.84
N TYR A 4 -3.86 0.51 -6.70
CA TYR A 4 -3.52 1.05 -5.40
C TYR A 4 -2.72 0.03 -4.59
N VAL A 5 -1.92 0.52 -3.66
CA VAL A 5 -1.35 -0.29 -2.57
C VAL A 5 -1.55 0.49 -1.28
N LEU A 6 -2.16 -0.12 -0.27
CA LEU A 6 -2.44 0.47 1.03
C LEU A 6 -1.80 -0.35 2.15
N ILE A 7 -1.52 0.29 3.27
CA ILE A 7 -1.27 -0.40 4.53
C ILE A 7 -2.61 -0.97 5.02
N ALA A 8 -2.66 -2.28 5.25
CA ALA A 8 -3.86 -2.93 5.73
C ALA A 8 -4.04 -2.60 7.22
N THR A 9 -5.15 -1.93 7.53
CA THR A 9 -5.51 -1.55 8.89
C THR A 9 -6.70 -2.35 9.42
N ASP A 10 -7.33 -3.17 8.58
CA ASP A 10 -8.34 -4.10 9.02
C ASP A 10 -7.69 -5.18 9.90
N ARG A 11 -8.28 -5.45 11.07
CA ARG A 11 -7.86 -6.49 12.02
C ARG A 11 -6.58 -6.20 12.81
N LEU A 12 -6.17 -4.93 12.95
CA LEU A 12 -5.09 -4.59 13.87
C LEU A 12 -5.52 -4.79 15.33
N GLU A 13 -4.70 -5.48 16.12
CA GLU A 13 -4.85 -5.45 17.58
C GLU A 13 -4.43 -4.08 18.14
N GLU A 14 -4.93 -3.71 19.33
CA GLU A 14 -4.63 -2.42 19.99
C GLU A 14 -3.13 -2.07 20.02
N LYS A 15 -2.28 -3.08 20.26
CA LYS A 15 -0.82 -2.91 20.28
C LYS A 15 -0.25 -2.58 18.89
N GLN A 16 -0.83 -3.16 17.84
CA GLN A 16 -0.44 -2.89 16.45
C GLN A 16 -0.91 -1.50 16.02
N GLU A 17 -2.15 -1.12 16.33
CA GLU A 17 -2.64 0.23 16.07
C GLU A 17 -1.75 1.29 16.73
N LYS A 18 -1.42 1.11 18.01
CA LYS A 18 -0.55 2.03 18.73
C LYS A 18 0.81 2.18 18.05
N LYS A 19 1.38 1.08 17.55
CA LYS A 19 2.63 1.12 16.79
C LYS A 19 2.45 1.81 15.44
N LEU A 20 1.36 1.54 14.73
CA LEU A 20 1.07 2.20 13.45
C LEU A 20 0.99 3.71 13.64
N ARG A 21 0.21 4.19 14.63
CA ARG A 21 0.09 5.61 14.99
C ARG A 21 1.43 6.24 15.34
N GLN A 22 2.26 5.56 16.14
CA GLN A 22 3.59 6.05 16.50
C GLN A 22 4.52 6.21 15.29
N ASN A 23 4.37 5.35 14.28
CA ASN A 23 5.18 5.36 13.06
C ASN A 23 4.53 6.12 11.90
N LEU A 24 3.30 6.64 12.07
CA LEU A 24 2.54 7.34 11.02
C LEU A 24 3.36 8.44 10.33
N PRO A 25 4.08 9.34 11.05
CA PRO A 25 4.85 10.39 10.38
C PRO A 25 5.96 9.84 9.47
N GLU A 26 6.60 8.73 9.85
CA GLU A 26 7.67 8.13 9.07
C GLU A 26 7.12 7.37 7.86
N LEU A 27 5.98 6.70 8.01
CA LEU A 27 5.25 6.06 6.92
C LEU A 27 4.77 7.09 5.88
N GLN A 28 4.15 8.18 6.33
CA GLN A 28 3.72 9.28 5.47
C GLN A 28 4.91 9.89 4.72
N ALA A 29 6.03 10.15 5.42
CA ALA A 29 7.23 10.68 4.79
C ALA A 29 7.82 9.73 3.73
N ALA A 30 7.85 8.42 3.99
CA ALA A 30 8.34 7.44 3.03
C ALA A 30 7.48 7.37 1.77
N LEU A 31 6.15 7.36 1.94
CA LEU A 31 5.21 7.31 0.82
C LEU A 31 5.18 8.62 0.02
N GLN A 32 5.24 9.77 0.71
CA GLN A 32 5.36 11.10 0.08
C GLN A 32 6.64 11.18 -0.75
N ALA A 33 7.79 10.77 -0.20
CA ALA A 33 9.06 10.77 -0.92
C ALA A 33 9.02 9.85 -2.15
N TYR A 34 8.37 8.68 -2.06
CA TYR A 34 8.19 7.81 -3.21
C TYR A 34 7.30 8.44 -4.28
N ALA A 35 6.20 9.10 -3.90
CA ALA A 35 5.30 9.77 -4.83
C ALA A 35 6.02 10.93 -5.57
N GLU A 36 6.75 11.77 -4.83
CA GLU A 36 7.54 12.87 -5.40
C GLU A 36 8.62 12.38 -6.35
N ALA A 37 9.36 11.34 -5.98
CA ALA A 37 10.39 10.74 -6.83
C ALA A 37 9.83 10.11 -8.11
N ASN A 38 8.53 9.83 -8.15
CA ASN A 38 7.84 9.18 -9.26
C ASN A 38 6.69 10.03 -9.85
N GLU A 39 6.74 11.35 -9.70
CA GLU A 39 5.72 12.28 -10.24
C GLU A 39 5.50 12.07 -11.75
N ALA A 40 6.58 11.83 -12.52
CA ALA A 40 6.52 11.54 -13.95
C ALA A 40 5.72 10.27 -14.30
N ASN A 41 5.58 9.34 -13.35
CA ASN A 41 4.79 8.11 -13.48
C ASN A 41 3.37 8.27 -12.91
N GLN A 42 2.97 9.49 -12.52
CA GLN A 42 1.65 9.80 -11.95
C GLN A 42 1.35 9.00 -10.67
N VAL A 43 2.37 8.78 -9.84
CA VAL A 43 2.18 8.22 -8.50
C VAL A 43 1.54 9.28 -7.61
N THR A 44 0.44 8.90 -6.95
CA THR A 44 -0.30 9.78 -6.04
C THR A 44 -0.30 9.19 -4.65
N LEU A 45 0.05 9.98 -3.64
CA LEU A 45 -0.08 9.62 -2.23
C LEU A 45 -1.58 9.52 -1.86
N ILE A 46 -1.94 8.44 -1.16
CA ILE A 46 -3.22 8.31 -0.45
C ILE A 46 -2.89 8.50 1.03
N ASN A 47 -3.45 9.53 1.65
CA ASN A 47 -3.17 9.88 3.05
C ASN A 47 -4.45 10.38 3.73
N ASP A 48 -5.38 9.47 3.94
CA ASP A 48 -6.59 9.70 4.72
C ASP A 48 -6.41 9.00 6.08
N CYS A 49 -5.90 9.74 7.07
CA CYS A 49 -5.60 9.21 8.41
C CYS A 49 -6.13 10.14 9.50
N GLU A 50 -7.18 10.90 9.20
CA GLU A 50 -7.77 11.87 10.13
C GLU A 50 -8.71 11.22 11.15
N SER A 51 -9.20 10.01 10.88
CA SER A 51 -10.07 9.26 11.81
C SER A 51 -9.32 8.90 13.10
N ASP A 52 -10.06 8.92 14.22
CA ASP A 52 -9.55 8.39 15.48
C ASP A 52 -9.43 6.86 15.41
N ASP A 53 -10.16 6.17 14.55
CA ASP A 53 -10.12 4.71 14.38
C ASP A 53 -9.20 4.33 13.20
N CYS A 54 -8.17 3.50 13.48
CA CYS A 54 -7.20 3.12 12.45
C CYS A 54 -7.82 2.29 11.32
N GLU A 55 -8.91 1.57 11.58
CA GLU A 55 -9.61 0.77 10.57
C GLU A 55 -10.18 1.62 9.43
N ASP A 56 -10.43 2.92 9.68
CA ASP A 56 -10.89 3.86 8.65
C ASP A 56 -9.74 4.48 7.85
N TRP A 57 -8.49 4.26 8.28
CA TRP A 57 -7.34 4.89 7.64
C TRP A 57 -7.06 4.31 6.26
N GLN A 58 -6.73 5.19 5.32
CA GLN A 58 -6.23 4.84 4.01
C GLN A 58 -4.88 5.51 3.82
N LEU A 59 -3.82 4.74 4.01
CA LEU A 59 -2.45 5.19 3.84
C LEU A 59 -1.73 4.33 2.81
N GLY A 60 -1.25 4.95 1.73
CA GLY A 60 -0.51 4.26 0.69
C GLY A 60 -0.38 5.07 -0.59
N ILE A 61 -0.43 4.42 -1.74
CA ILE A 61 -0.29 5.09 -3.04
C ILE A 61 -1.30 4.56 -4.07
N SER A 62 -1.56 5.36 -5.08
CA SER A 62 -2.11 4.89 -6.37
C SER A 62 -1.18 5.25 -7.51
N GLN A 63 -1.16 4.43 -8.56
CA GLN A 63 -0.39 4.73 -9.77
C GLN A 63 -0.93 3.98 -11.00
N PRO A 64 -0.85 4.58 -12.20
CA PRO A 64 -1.17 3.86 -13.42
C PRO A 64 -0.08 2.84 -13.77
N ILE A 65 -0.49 1.61 -14.12
CA ILE A 65 0.39 0.54 -14.59
C ILE A 65 0.04 0.19 -16.03
N LYS A 66 1.11 0.04 -16.83
CA LYS A 66 1.08 -0.38 -18.25
C LYS A 66 1.75 -1.72 -18.49
N LYS A 67 2.69 -2.12 -17.63
CA LYS A 67 3.44 -3.38 -17.74
C LYS A 67 3.62 -4.00 -16.37
N HIS A 68 3.46 -5.31 -16.25
CA HIS A 68 3.64 -6.05 -14.98
C HIS A 68 4.96 -5.72 -14.28
N ILE A 69 6.06 -5.48 -15.02
CA ILE A 69 7.38 -5.19 -14.42
C ILE A 69 7.38 -3.93 -13.55
N GLN A 70 6.45 -2.99 -13.79
CA GLN A 70 6.30 -1.78 -13.00
C GLN A 70 5.77 -2.07 -11.59
N LEU A 71 5.15 -3.22 -11.36
CA LEU A 71 4.68 -3.64 -10.03
C LEU A 71 5.83 -3.96 -9.07
N ASN A 72 7.04 -4.26 -9.57
CA ASN A 72 8.18 -4.52 -8.69
C ASN A 72 8.49 -3.32 -7.78
N PHE A 73 8.37 -2.10 -8.30
CA PHE A 73 8.70 -0.89 -7.53
C PHE A 73 7.77 -0.66 -6.33
N PRO A 74 6.43 -0.58 -6.49
CA PRO A 74 5.53 -0.41 -5.35
C PRO A 74 5.55 -1.64 -4.44
N VAL A 75 5.61 -2.86 -4.97
CA VAL A 75 5.58 -4.08 -4.13
C VAL A 75 6.84 -4.16 -3.27
N ASN A 76 8.02 -3.82 -3.82
CA ASN A 76 9.26 -3.79 -3.03
C ASN A 76 9.23 -2.70 -1.95
N LEU A 77 8.75 -1.49 -2.28
CA LEU A 77 8.55 -0.44 -1.28
C LEU A 77 7.69 -0.94 -0.11
N PHE A 78 6.53 -1.52 -0.41
CA PHE A 78 5.61 -1.97 0.64
C PHE A 78 6.11 -3.22 1.37
N ASN A 79 6.87 -4.10 0.73
CA ASN A 79 7.58 -5.18 1.42
C ASN A 79 8.59 -4.63 2.44
N ASP A 80 9.35 -3.60 2.08
CA ASP A 80 10.31 -2.96 2.98
C ASP A 80 9.60 -2.29 4.17
N LEU A 81 8.49 -1.59 3.91
CA LEU A 81 7.65 -0.99 4.95
C LEU A 81 7.03 -2.06 5.86
N ALA A 82 6.43 -3.11 5.27
CA ALA A 82 5.83 -4.23 5.99
C ALA A 82 6.83 -4.90 6.93
N LYS A 83 8.05 -5.16 6.44
CA LYS A 83 9.13 -5.72 7.24
C LYS A 83 9.58 -4.78 8.37
N LYS A 84 9.77 -3.48 8.07
CA LYS A 84 10.26 -2.50 9.03
C LYS A 84 9.25 -2.24 10.16
N TYR A 85 7.98 -2.06 9.80
CA TYR A 85 6.92 -1.65 10.73
C TYR A 85 6.07 -2.81 11.23
N GLN A 86 6.31 -4.02 10.72
CA GLN A 86 5.59 -5.23 11.15
C GLN A 86 4.07 -5.07 10.90
N ILE A 87 3.74 -4.67 9.68
CA ILE A 87 2.38 -4.40 9.17
C ILE A 87 2.08 -5.30 7.96
N ASP A 88 0.80 -5.43 7.64
CA ASP A 88 0.34 -5.99 6.37
C ASP A 88 -0.06 -4.87 5.40
N CYS A 89 -0.22 -5.22 4.15
CA CYS A 89 -0.53 -4.35 3.03
C CYS A 89 -1.56 -5.05 2.15
N GLU A 90 -2.39 -4.25 1.50
CA GLU A 90 -3.30 -4.69 0.45
C GLU A 90 -2.91 -4.06 -0.89
N VAL A 91 -3.17 -4.77 -1.97
CA VAL A 91 -3.01 -4.29 -3.35
C VAL A 91 -4.25 -4.64 -4.14
N GLY A 92 -4.66 -3.70 -4.99
CA GLY A 92 -5.85 -3.82 -5.79
C GLY A 92 -5.84 -2.87 -6.97
N TYR A 93 -6.97 -2.79 -7.67
CA TYR A 93 -7.19 -1.83 -8.73
C TYR A 93 -8.29 -0.84 -8.36
N ILE A 94 -8.29 0.29 -9.07
CA ILE A 94 -9.33 1.30 -8.97
C ILE A 94 -10.13 1.27 -10.29
N GLU A 95 -11.42 1.00 -10.20
CA GLU A 95 -12.37 1.00 -11.31
C GLU A 95 -13.62 1.78 -10.89
N ASP A 96 -14.09 2.71 -11.74
CA ASP A 96 -15.23 3.59 -11.46
C ASP A 96 -15.19 4.36 -10.11
N GLY A 97 -13.98 4.57 -9.57
CA GLY A 97 -13.74 5.24 -8.30
C GLY A 97 -13.79 4.32 -7.08
N GLU A 98 -14.10 3.04 -7.27
CA GLU A 98 -14.11 2.01 -6.23
C GLU A 98 -12.79 1.24 -6.22
N ARG A 99 -12.39 0.77 -5.03
CA ARG A 99 -11.18 -0.03 -4.82
C ARG A 99 -11.54 -1.49 -4.69
N GLU A 100 -10.93 -2.32 -5.54
CA GLU A 100 -11.12 -3.76 -5.54
C GLU A 100 -9.80 -4.45 -5.16
N PRO A 101 -9.70 -5.02 -3.94
CA PRO A 101 -8.51 -5.72 -3.49
C PRO A 101 -8.34 -7.04 -4.23
N VAL A 102 -7.09 -7.36 -4.60
CA VAL A 102 -6.77 -8.64 -5.27
C VAL A 102 -5.77 -9.49 -4.49
N SER A 103 -4.99 -8.88 -3.59
CA SER A 103 -4.04 -9.60 -2.74
C SER A 103 -3.72 -8.83 -1.47
N TYR A 104 -3.41 -9.57 -0.42
CA TYR A 104 -2.80 -9.06 0.80
C TYR A 104 -1.38 -9.64 0.93
N PHE A 105 -0.47 -8.91 1.57
CA PHE A 105 0.91 -9.32 1.81
C PHE A 105 1.52 -8.55 2.98
N GLY A 106 2.58 -9.07 3.59
CA GLY A 106 3.33 -8.41 4.65
C GLY A 106 3.68 -9.35 5.79
N LYS A 107 3.56 -8.84 7.02
CA LYS A 107 3.94 -9.55 8.25
C LYS A 107 3.26 -10.91 8.42
N HIS A 108 1.94 -10.99 8.25
CA HIS A 108 1.17 -12.21 8.48
C HIS A 108 0.83 -12.94 7.18
N GLU A 109 0.75 -12.21 6.06
CA GLU A 109 0.38 -12.75 4.75
C GLU A 109 1.60 -13.25 3.94
N GLY A 110 2.82 -12.90 4.38
CA GLY A 110 4.06 -13.25 3.70
C GLY A 110 4.49 -12.21 2.67
N GLN A 111 5.64 -12.42 2.03
CA GLN A 111 6.21 -11.45 1.07
C GLN A 111 5.27 -11.23 -0.12
N GLY A 112 5.05 -9.97 -0.49
CA GLY A 112 4.34 -9.62 -1.72
C GLY A 112 5.18 -9.96 -2.93
N GLU A 113 4.63 -10.74 -3.85
CA GLU A 113 5.30 -11.18 -5.07
C GLU A 113 4.67 -10.49 -6.28
N ALA A 114 5.41 -9.53 -6.88
CA ALA A 114 4.90 -8.70 -7.97
C ALA A 114 4.41 -9.51 -9.18
N PHE A 115 5.04 -10.66 -9.46
CA PHE A 115 4.61 -11.56 -10.52
C PHE A 115 3.23 -12.18 -10.22
N LEU A 116 3.01 -12.71 -9.01
CA LEU A 116 1.72 -13.29 -8.63
C LEU A 116 0.61 -12.23 -8.58
N ILE A 117 0.93 -11.05 -8.05
CA ILE A 117 0.00 -9.91 -8.02
C ILE A 117 -0.39 -9.49 -9.45
N ALA A 118 0.56 -9.50 -10.40
CA ALA A 118 0.26 -9.21 -11.80
C ALA A 118 -0.76 -10.20 -12.40
N GLU A 119 -0.61 -11.49 -12.10
CA GLU A 119 -1.57 -12.52 -12.55
C GLU A 119 -2.97 -12.27 -11.99
N TYR A 120 -3.09 -11.89 -10.71
CA TYR A 120 -4.39 -11.55 -10.10
C TYR A 120 -5.01 -10.27 -10.68
N LEU A 121 -4.17 -9.30 -11.08
CA LEU A 121 -4.60 -8.09 -11.78
C LEU A 121 -4.89 -8.32 -13.27
N GLY A 122 -4.56 -9.49 -13.83
CA GLY A 122 -4.71 -9.79 -15.25
C GLY A 122 -3.79 -8.95 -16.16
N LEU A 123 -2.55 -8.68 -15.72
CA LEU A 123 -1.55 -7.82 -16.39
C LEU A 123 -0.44 -8.56 -17.14
#